data_AF-A0A9W4M1T9-F1
#
_entry.id   AF-A0A9W4M1T9-F1
#
_cell.length_a   1.000
_cell.length_b   1.000
_cell.length_c   1.000
_cell.angle_alpha   90.00
_cell.angle_beta   90.00
_cell.angle_gamma   90.00
#
_symmetry.space_group_name_H-M   'P 1'
#
loop_
_entity.id
_entity.type
_entity.pdbx_description
1 polymer ?
#
loop_
_entity_poly.entity_id
_entity_poly.type
_entity_poly.pdbx_seq_one_letter_code
_entity_poly.pdbx_strand_id
1 'polypeptide(L)'
;MATANDNIGPDEPLRLVDAVRYGFPHGGMTLSGLRKEAKRGRLAVERIAGKDFTTLRAIEEMRRLCHVQRRAPGSGSGRSGLTSERASASPMLPGSFSTAASISPRDALLAKLSKRKSA
;
A
#
# COMPACT_ATOMS: atom_id res chain seq x y z
N MET A 1 18.76 -23.51 -21.67
CA MET A 1 18.47 -22.48 -22.69
C MET A 1 19.10 -21.18 -22.22
N ALA A 2 20.23 -20.80 -22.80
CA ALA A 2 20.92 -19.54 -22.47
C ALA A 2 20.10 -18.37 -23.03
N THR A 3 19.65 -17.48 -22.15
CA THR A 3 18.95 -16.25 -22.53
C THR A 3 19.93 -15.28 -23.19
N ALA A 4 19.52 -14.62 -24.26
CA ALA A 4 20.32 -13.75 -25.14
C ALA A 4 20.87 -12.44 -24.48
N ASN A 5 21.43 -12.55 -23.28
CA ASN A 5 21.82 -11.43 -22.41
C ASN A 5 23.33 -11.40 -22.10
N ASP A 6 24.13 -12.30 -22.67
CA ASP A 6 25.47 -12.61 -22.14
C ASP A 6 26.55 -11.54 -22.37
N ASN A 7 26.25 -10.40 -23.01
CA ASN A 7 27.25 -9.37 -23.35
C ASN A 7 26.88 -7.92 -22.98
N ILE A 8 25.75 -7.68 -22.29
CA ILE A 8 25.40 -6.31 -21.88
C ILE A 8 25.82 -6.11 -20.43
N GLY A 9 26.72 -5.15 -20.22
CA GLY A 9 27.15 -4.79 -18.87
C GLY A 9 25.99 -4.18 -18.07
N PRO A 10 25.92 -4.39 -16.74
CA PRO A 10 24.85 -3.82 -15.91
C PRO A 10 24.80 -2.29 -15.93
N ASP A 11 25.95 -1.67 -16.22
CA ASP A 11 26.17 -0.22 -16.25
C ASP A 11 26.27 0.33 -17.69
N GLU A 12 26.04 -0.50 -18.70
CA GLU A 12 26.07 -0.05 -20.08
C GLU A 12 24.81 0.81 -20.38
N PRO A 13 24.97 1.99 -20.99
CA PRO A 13 23.84 2.85 -21.31
C PRO A 13 23.01 2.26 -22.45
N LEU A 14 21.80 1.80 -22.12
CA LEU A 14 20.83 1.27 -23.07
C LEU A 14 19.77 2.30 -23.38
N ARG A 15 19.37 2.40 -24.65
CA ARG A 15 18.18 3.19 -25.00
C ARG A 15 16.97 2.60 -24.29
N LEU A 16 16.03 3.46 -23.87
CA LEU A 16 14.81 3.01 -23.19
C LEU A 16 14.03 1.92 -23.96
N VAL A 17 14.09 1.89 -25.29
CA VAL A 17 13.43 0.86 -26.12
C VAL A 17 14.06 -0.51 -25.89
N ASP A 18 15.39 -0.58 -25.84
CA ASP A 18 16.14 -1.82 -25.68
C ASP A 18 16.16 -2.25 -24.20
N ALA A 19 16.21 -1.29 -23.29
CA ALA A 19 16.13 -1.54 -21.86
C ALA A 19 14.85 -2.29 -21.43
N VAL A 20 13.72 -2.11 -22.14
CA VAL A 20 12.51 -2.92 -21.94
C VAL A 20 12.77 -4.40 -22.26
N ARG A 21 13.45 -4.68 -23.37
CA ARG A 21 13.71 -6.05 -23.85
C ARG A 21 14.64 -6.79 -22.89
N TYR A 22 15.69 -6.12 -22.42
CA TYR A 22 16.70 -6.72 -21.56
C TYR A 22 16.30 -6.75 -20.08
N GLY A 23 15.69 -5.68 -19.56
CA GLY A 23 15.25 -5.60 -18.17
C GLY A 23 13.97 -6.40 -17.86
N PHE A 24 13.14 -6.64 -18.88
CA PHE A 24 11.87 -7.35 -18.76
C PHE A 24 11.70 -8.38 -19.90
N PRO A 25 12.48 -9.49 -19.89
CA PRO A 25 12.49 -10.46 -20.98
C PRO A 25 11.16 -11.20 -21.17
N HIS A 26 10.34 -11.27 -20.12
CA HIS A 26 9.00 -11.85 -20.16
C HIS A 26 7.90 -10.83 -20.49
N GLY A 27 8.26 -9.58 -20.82
CA GLY A 27 7.33 -8.50 -21.09
C GLY A 27 6.73 -7.89 -19.80
N GLY A 28 5.50 -7.37 -19.89
CA GLY A 28 4.80 -6.71 -18.79
C GLY A 28 5.23 -5.25 -18.53
N MET A 29 6.41 -4.85 -19.00
CA MET A 29 6.86 -3.46 -19.01
C MET A 29 6.83 -2.89 -20.43
N THR A 30 6.50 -1.60 -20.55
CA THR A 30 6.45 -0.90 -21.84
C THR A 30 7.35 0.33 -21.82
N LEU A 31 7.71 0.83 -23.01
CA LEU A 31 8.47 2.08 -23.15
C LEU A 31 7.75 3.26 -22.47
N SER A 32 6.44 3.35 -22.63
CA SER A 32 5.63 4.38 -21.99
C SER A 32 5.58 4.21 -20.47
N GLY A 33 5.61 2.96 -19.97
CA GLY A 33 5.79 2.64 -18.56
C GLY A 33 7.11 3.16 -17.99
N LEU A 34 8.24 2.86 -18.63
CA LEU A 34 9.55 3.38 -18.19
C LEU A 34 9.61 4.90 -18.23
N ARG A 35 9.04 5.54 -19.26
CA ARG A 35 8.93 7.01 -19.32
C ARG A 35 8.11 7.58 -18.15
N LYS A 36 7.07 6.89 -17.70
CA LYS A 36 6.29 7.30 -16.52
C LYS A 36 7.10 7.14 -15.24
N GLU A 37 7.86 6.06 -15.07
CA GLU A 37 8.71 5.87 -13.90
C GLU A 37 9.86 6.89 -13.85
N ALA A 38 10.42 7.27 -15.02
CA ALA A 38 11.38 8.37 -15.12
C ALA A 38 10.75 9.71 -14.71
N LYS A 39 9.53 10.01 -15.20
CA LYS A 39 8.78 11.21 -14.77
C LYS A 39 8.44 11.22 -13.28
N ARG A 40 8.27 10.05 -12.67
CA ARG A 40 8.06 9.88 -11.21
C ARG A 40 9.35 10.00 -10.41
N GLY A 41 10.50 10.14 -11.06
CA GLY A 41 11.81 10.22 -10.41
C GLY A 41 12.30 8.89 -9.81
N ARG A 42 11.71 7.75 -10.22
CA ARG A 42 12.07 6.42 -9.70
C ARG A 42 13.08 5.69 -10.58
N LEU A 43 13.18 6.08 -11.85
CA LEU A 43 14.13 5.53 -12.82
C LEU A 43 15.14 6.60 -13.17
N ALA A 44 16.43 6.30 -12.98
CA ALA A 44 17.52 7.16 -13.45
C ALA A 44 17.60 7.09 -14.99
N VAL A 45 17.60 8.25 -15.64
CA VAL A 45 17.64 8.37 -17.10
C VAL A 45 18.66 9.41 -17.51
N GLU A 46 19.49 9.05 -18.48
CA GLU A 46 20.45 9.94 -19.12
C GLU A 46 19.88 10.42 -20.46
N ARG A 47 19.87 11.74 -20.68
CA ARG A 47 19.39 12.34 -21.92
C ARG A 47 20.58 12.72 -22.79
N ILE A 48 20.82 11.98 -23.86
CA ILE A 48 21.92 12.22 -24.83
C ILE A 48 21.31 12.48 -26.21
N ALA A 49 21.60 13.65 -26.80
CA ALA A 49 21.06 14.07 -28.10
C ALA A 49 19.52 13.93 -28.21
N GLY A 50 18.79 14.31 -27.15
CA GLY A 50 17.32 14.20 -27.11
C GLY A 50 16.78 12.79 -26.88
N LYS A 51 17.64 11.77 -26.80
CA LYS A 51 17.27 10.36 -26.56
C LYS A 51 17.49 10.00 -25.09
N ASP A 52 16.58 9.17 -24.57
CA ASP A 52 16.65 8.66 -23.21
C ASP A 52 17.38 7.32 -23.16
N PHE A 53 18.35 7.24 -22.26
CA PHE A 53 19.13 6.06 -21.94
C PHE A 53 18.99 5.71 -20.46
N THR A 54 19.17 4.45 -20.13
CA THR A 54 19.18 3.91 -18.76
C THR A 54 20.11 2.72 -18.73
N THR A 55 20.56 2.34 -17.55
CA THR A 55 21.32 1.10 -17.33
C THR A 55 20.41 0.00 -16.76
N LEU A 56 20.86 -1.26 -16.82
CA LEU A 56 20.14 -2.36 -16.17
C LEU A 56 20.16 -2.22 -14.65
N ARG A 57 21.28 -1.73 -14.08
CA ARG A 57 21.37 -1.41 -12.65
C ARG A 57 20.31 -0.41 -12.20
N ALA A 58 20.08 0.65 -12.97
CA ALA A 58 19.03 1.63 -12.68
C ALA A 58 17.61 1.03 -12.69
N ILE A 59 17.36 0.03 -13.55
CA ILE A 59 16.08 -0.69 -13.58
C ILE A 59 15.92 -1.55 -12.32
N GLU A 60 16.97 -2.21 -11.85
CA GLU A 60 16.94 -2.98 -10.61
C GLU A 60 16.64 -2.08 -9.39
N GLU A 61 17.27 -0.91 -9.32
CA GLU A 61 17.00 0.09 -8.29
C GLU A 61 15.56 0.59 -8.34
N MET A 62 15.06 0.92 -9.55
CA MET A 62 13.67 1.29 -9.76
C MET A 62 12.71 0.20 -9.27
N ARG A 63 13.01 -1.08 -9.52
CA ARG A 63 12.20 -2.21 -9.04
C ARG A 63 12.14 -2.26 -7.50
N ARG A 64 13.25 -1.99 -6.82
CA ARG A 64 13.30 -1.89 -5.35
C ARG A 64 12.37 -0.79 -4.84
N LEU A 65 12.35 0.36 -5.51
CA LEU A 65 11.47 1.49 -5.15
C LEU A 65 9.98 1.20 -5.44
N CYS A 66 9.70 0.39 -6.46
CA CYS A 66 8.33 0.01 -6.86
C CYS A 66 7.75 -1.16 -6.04
N HIS A 67 8.50 -1.74 -5.10
CA HIS A 67 7.99 -2.82 -4.25
C HIS A 67 6.79 -2.33 -3.40
N VAL A 68 5.63 -2.95 -3.62
CA VAL A 68 4.43 -2.68 -2.82
C VAL A 68 4.59 -3.38 -1.48
N GLN A 69 4.70 -2.60 -0.40
CA GLN A 69 4.71 -3.16 0.95
C GLN A 69 3.36 -3.82 1.25
N ARG A 70 3.37 -5.05 1.76
CA ARG A 70 2.15 -5.72 2.24
C ARG A 70 1.57 -4.86 3.35
N ARG A 71 0.35 -4.34 3.16
CA ARG A 71 -0.36 -3.62 4.21
C ARG A 71 -0.48 -4.53 5.42
N ALA A 72 0.05 -4.08 6.56
CA ALA A 72 -0.19 -4.75 7.83
C ALA A 72 -1.72 -4.79 8.06
N PRO A 73 -2.28 -5.91 8.56
CA PRO A 73 -3.67 -5.94 9.00
C PRO A 73 -3.87 -4.81 10.00
N GLY A 74 -4.82 -3.91 9.73
CA GLY A 74 -5.09 -2.79 10.63
C GLY A 74 -5.58 -3.30 11.97
N SER A 75 -4.73 -3.28 13.00
CA SER A 75 -5.14 -3.56 14.37
C SER A 75 -5.99 -2.38 14.87
N GLY A 76 -7.31 -2.55 14.85
CA GLY A 76 -8.23 -1.63 15.52
C GLY A 76 -8.14 -1.80 17.04
N SER A 77 -7.18 -1.13 17.69
CA SER A 77 -7.23 -0.94 19.14
C SER A 77 -8.01 0.34 19.44
N GLY A 78 -9.33 0.21 19.54
CA GLY A 78 -10.15 1.21 20.20
C GLY A 78 -9.90 1.13 21.70
N ARG A 79 -8.98 1.94 22.24
CA ARG A 79 -8.87 2.16 23.69
C ARG A 79 -9.95 3.15 24.09
N SER A 80 -11.10 2.63 24.54
CA SER A 80 -12.09 3.41 25.27
C SER A 80 -11.91 3.16 26.77
N GLY A 81 -11.92 4.23 27.54
CA GLY A 81 -12.30 4.22 28.96
C GLY A 81 -11.17 4.04 29.98
N LEU A 82 -10.68 5.15 30.52
CA LEU A 82 -10.41 5.24 31.95
C LEU A 82 -11.11 6.49 32.47
N THR A 83 -12.26 6.24 33.09
CA THR A 83 -13.00 7.13 33.97
C THR A 83 -12.15 7.52 35.18
N SER A 84 -12.21 8.80 35.57
CA SER A 84 -11.96 9.18 36.96
C SER A 84 -13.00 10.23 37.35
N GLU A 85 -13.98 9.77 38.10
CA GLU A 85 -15.01 10.54 38.80
C GLU A 85 -14.39 11.56 39.77
N ARG A 86 -14.92 12.79 39.79
CA ARG A 86 -15.27 13.48 41.05
C ARG A 86 -16.31 14.56 40.85
N ALA A 87 -17.32 14.52 41.72
CA ALA A 87 -18.58 15.25 41.70
C ALA A 87 -18.46 16.75 42.00
N SER A 88 -19.44 17.53 41.50
CA SER A 88 -20.19 18.52 42.30
C SER A 88 -21.34 19.20 41.51
N ALA A 89 -22.55 19.04 42.05
CA ALA A 89 -23.71 19.95 42.14
C ALA A 89 -24.30 20.73 40.93
N SER A 90 -25.62 20.51 40.79
CA SER A 90 -26.74 21.45 40.54
C SER A 90 -27.56 21.29 39.24
N PRO A 91 -28.90 21.46 39.30
CA PRO A 91 -29.81 21.01 38.25
C PRO A 91 -30.28 22.16 37.35
N MET A 92 -30.15 22.02 36.03
CA MET A 92 -31.08 22.64 35.08
C MET A 92 -30.91 22.13 33.65
N LEU A 93 -32.07 21.82 33.06
CA LEU A 93 -32.47 21.84 31.65
C LEU A 93 -32.42 20.54 30.80
N PRO A 94 -33.45 20.31 29.97
CA PRO A 94 -33.75 19.03 29.34
C PRO A 94 -33.22 18.95 27.90
N GLY A 95 -32.75 17.77 27.50
CA GLY A 95 -32.27 17.51 26.14
C GLY A 95 -32.02 16.03 25.90
N SER A 96 -33.06 15.21 26.05
CA SER A 96 -32.98 13.77 25.80
C SER A 96 -32.97 13.50 24.29
N PHE A 97 -31.77 13.22 23.76
CA PHE A 97 -31.59 12.43 22.54
C PHE A 97 -30.62 11.31 22.88
N SER A 98 -31.13 10.28 23.55
CA SER A 98 -30.40 9.03 23.75
C SER A 98 -30.42 8.27 22.43
N THR A 99 -29.31 8.30 21.68
CA THR A 99 -29.08 7.24 20.70
C THR A 99 -28.75 5.98 21.49
N ALA A 100 -29.60 4.95 21.36
CA ALA A 100 -29.33 3.66 21.97
C ALA A 100 -27.91 3.22 21.59
N ALA A 101 -27.10 2.88 22.59
CA ALA A 101 -25.79 2.28 22.35
C ALA A 101 -25.97 1.13 21.35
N SER A 102 -25.30 1.22 20.21
CA SER A 102 -25.37 0.19 19.19
C SER A 102 -24.99 -1.14 19.83
N ILE A 103 -25.94 -2.09 19.82
CA ILE A 103 -25.73 -3.43 20.38
C ILE A 103 -24.45 -3.98 19.76
N SER A 104 -23.48 -4.31 20.61
CA SER A 104 -22.25 -4.92 20.16
C SER A 104 -22.57 -6.23 19.42
N PRO A 105 -21.87 -6.57 18.33
CA PRO A 105 -22.03 -7.85 17.66
C PRO A 105 -21.92 -9.05 18.62
N ARG A 106 -21.16 -8.90 19.71
CA ARG A 106 -21.04 -9.91 20.77
C ARG A 106 -22.31 -10.06 21.60
N ASP A 107 -22.93 -8.95 21.98
CA ASP A 107 -24.14 -8.94 22.81
C ASP A 107 -25.31 -9.54 22.04
N ALA A 108 -25.44 -9.21 20.75
CA ALA A 108 -26.42 -9.83 19.86
C ALA A 108 -26.24 -11.36 19.74
N LEU A 109 -24.99 -11.85 19.70
CA LEU A 109 -24.68 -13.28 19.61
C LEU A 109 -25.00 -14.01 20.92
N LEU A 110 -24.62 -13.43 22.06
CA LEU A 110 -24.92 -14.00 23.38
C LEU A 110 -26.43 -14.13 23.61
N ALA A 111 -27.21 -13.11 23.23
CA ALA A 111 -28.67 -13.16 23.31
C ALA A 111 -29.28 -14.29 22.46
N LYS A 112 -28.68 -14.63 21.31
CA LYS A 112 -29.12 -15.77 20.49
C LYS A 112 -28.73 -17.12 21.08
N LEU A 113 -27.55 -17.23 21.69
CA LEU A 113 -27.10 -18.47 22.33
C LEU A 113 -27.89 -18.78 23.60
N SER A 114 -28.19 -17.77 24.42
CA SER A 114 -29.01 -17.96 25.62
C SER A 114 -30.43 -18.40 25.27
N LYS A 115 -31.04 -17.79 24.24
CA LYS A 115 -32.38 -18.17 23.75
C LYS A 115 -32.46 -19.62 23.25
N ARG A 116 -31.35 -20.19 22.77
CA ARG A 116 -31.27 -21.60 22.34
C ARG A 116 -31.04 -22.59 23.49
N LYS A 117 -30.56 -22.11 24.65
CA LYS A 117 -30.28 -22.94 25.82
C LYS A 117 -31.50 -23.08 26.75
N SER A 118 -32.51 -22.25 26.53
CA SER A 118 -33.78 -22.25 27.26
C SER A 118 -34.92 -22.97 26.50
N ALA A 119 -34.58 -23.72 25.44
CA ALA A 119 -35.50 -24.54 24.65
C ALA A 119 -35.11 -26.02 24.76
#